data_AF-A0A7J7KR53-F1
#
_entry.id   AF-A0A7J7KR53-F1
#
_cell.length_a   1.000
_cell.length_b   1.000
_cell.length_c   1.000
_cell.angle_alpha   90.00
_cell.angle_beta   90.00
_cell.angle_gamma   90.00
#
_symmetry.space_group_name_H-M   'P 1'
#
loop_
_entity.id
_entity.type
_entity.pdbx_description
1 polymer ?
#
loop_
_entity_poly.entity_id
_entity_poly.type
_entity_poly.pdbx_seq_one_letter_code
_entity_poly.pdbx_strand_id
1 'polypeptide(L)'
;MESLPNKLVLVGDRCIKNQSLRNQVNKLSPLFDICFSDTGIEYAGCIDEGQYVIFVYDDFTDDVFERLSSKQGCIISPQIVHSATEMTPPILVPRRRPLYNHALKDQVICFTGFTDRSQVSQLAALVHYMDGTIRKEYTIPTSLTWWPITARERSTRRRSVLVVRL
;
A
#
# COMPACT_ATOMS: atom_id res chain seq x y z
N MET A 1 -23.74 -9.66 18.15
CA MET A 1 -23.14 -8.32 17.97
C MET A 1 -22.89 -8.16 16.49
N GLU A 2 -23.69 -7.34 15.81
CA GLU A 2 -23.43 -7.01 14.41
C GLU A 2 -22.10 -6.25 14.35
N SER A 3 -21.09 -6.83 13.72
CA SER A 3 -19.83 -6.13 13.48
C SER A 3 -20.12 -5.00 12.51
N LEU A 4 -19.89 -3.76 12.94
CA LEU A 4 -20.03 -2.58 12.08
C LEU A 4 -19.14 -2.73 10.83
N PRO A 5 -19.60 -2.25 9.66
CA PRO A 5 -18.85 -2.37 8.42
C PRO A 5 -17.56 -1.55 8.46
N ASN A 6 -16.52 -2.05 7.80
CA ASN A 6 -15.27 -1.31 7.66
C ASN A 6 -15.50 -0.04 6.82
N LYS A 7 -14.73 1.01 7.07
CA LYS A 7 -14.93 2.30 6.38
C LYS A 7 -13.90 2.53 5.29
N LEU A 8 -14.36 3.06 4.16
CA LEU A 8 -13.54 3.54 3.07
C LEU A 8 -13.80 5.04 2.89
N VAL A 9 -12.84 5.87 3.29
CA VAL A 9 -12.98 7.32 3.32
C VAL A 9 -12.22 7.92 2.14
N LEU A 10 -12.91 8.60 1.22
CA LEU A 10 -12.25 9.42 0.22
C LEU A 10 -11.89 10.76 0.82
N VAL A 11 -10.60 11.09 0.78
CA VAL A 11 -10.06 12.33 1.36
C VAL A 11 -9.74 13.32 0.26
N GLY A 12 -10.25 14.54 0.41
CA GLY A 12 -9.93 15.69 -0.42
C GLY A 12 -10.67 15.75 -1.77
N ASP A 13 -10.71 16.97 -2.30
CA ASP A 13 -11.45 17.34 -3.51
C ASP A 13 -11.07 16.52 -4.75
N ARG A 14 -9.78 16.20 -4.92
CA ARG A 14 -9.30 15.44 -6.09
C ARG A 14 -9.91 14.05 -6.15
N CYS A 15 -9.98 13.36 -5.01
CA CYS A 15 -10.59 12.04 -4.89
C CYS A 15 -12.11 12.13 -5.09
N ILE A 16 -12.75 13.13 -4.47
CA ILE A 16 -14.22 13.30 -4.50
C ILE A 16 -14.72 13.64 -5.91
N LYS A 17 -14.00 14.48 -6.66
CA LYS A 17 -14.38 14.91 -8.02
C LYS A 17 -14.08 13.86 -9.08
N ASN A 18 -13.25 12.85 -8.78
CA ASN A 18 -12.87 11.81 -9.75
C ASN A 18 -14.01 10.78 -9.97
N GLN A 19 -14.70 10.91 -11.09
CA GLN A 19 -15.82 10.02 -11.45
C GLN A 19 -15.40 8.56 -11.63
N SER A 20 -14.21 8.31 -12.16
CA SER A 20 -13.69 6.94 -12.36
C SER A 20 -13.48 6.24 -11.02
N LEU A 21 -12.89 6.94 -10.05
CA LEU A 21 -12.69 6.43 -8.70
C LEU A 21 -14.03 6.12 -8.01
N ARG A 22 -15.01 7.02 -8.10
CA ARG A 22 -16.35 6.81 -7.51
C ARG A 22 -17.02 5.55 -8.03
N ASN A 23 -16.93 5.29 -9.33
CA ASN A 23 -17.49 4.07 -9.93
C ASN A 23 -16.84 2.80 -9.36
N GLN A 24 -15.52 2.81 -9.12
CA GLN A 24 -14.84 1.66 -8.51
C GLN A 24 -15.19 1.51 -7.02
N VAL A 25 -15.20 2.62 -6.27
CA VAL A 25 -15.55 2.61 -4.86
C VAL A 25 -16.99 2.09 -4.66
N ASN A 26 -17.93 2.43 -5.54
CA ASN A 26 -19.30 1.89 -5.49
C ASN A 26 -19.35 0.35 -5.63
N LYS A 27 -18.42 -0.27 -6.37
CA LYS A 27 -18.33 -1.75 -6.43
C LYS A 27 -17.91 -2.37 -5.10
N LEU A 28 -17.24 -1.59 -4.25
CA LEU A 28 -16.77 -1.98 -2.92
C LEU A 28 -17.80 -1.68 -1.82
N SER A 29 -18.93 -1.05 -2.15
CA SER A 29 -20.02 -0.73 -1.23
C SER A 29 -20.58 -1.94 -0.45
N PRO A 30 -20.60 -3.19 -0.98
CA PRO A 30 -21.02 -4.35 -0.19
C PRO A 30 -20.04 -4.74 0.93
N LEU A 31 -18.79 -4.27 0.85
CA LEU A 31 -17.71 -4.63 1.78
C LEU A 31 -17.35 -3.49 2.73
N PHE A 32 -17.61 -2.24 2.31
CA PHE A 32 -17.20 -1.03 3.01
C PHE A 32 -18.32 0.00 3.05
N ASP A 33 -18.42 0.72 4.17
CA ASP A 33 -19.17 1.96 4.30
C ASP A 33 -18.34 3.12 3.70
N ILE A 34 -18.89 3.78 2.69
CA ILE A 34 -18.17 4.78 1.88
C ILE A 34 -18.45 6.16 2.45
N CYS A 35 -17.40 6.83 2.91
CA CYS A 35 -17.47 8.18 3.47
C CYS A 35 -16.64 9.17 2.63
N PHE A 36 -16.98 10.45 2.71
CA PHE A 36 -16.26 11.53 2.05
C PHE A 36 -15.87 12.57 3.10
N SER A 37 -14.63 13.06 3.03
CA SER A 37 -14.13 14.08 3.93
C SER A 37 -13.07 14.93 3.25
N ASP A 38 -12.95 16.19 3.66
CA ASP A 38 -11.88 17.06 3.16
C ASP A 38 -10.51 16.70 3.76
N THR A 39 -10.49 16.25 5.02
CA THR A 39 -9.24 15.96 5.75
C THR A 39 -9.13 14.52 6.25
N GLY A 40 -10.25 13.83 6.46
CA GLY A 40 -10.32 12.46 6.98
C GLY A 40 -9.93 12.32 8.46
N ILE A 41 -9.54 13.40 9.13
CA ILE A 41 -8.97 13.36 10.48
C ILE A 41 -10.02 12.94 11.52
N GLU A 42 -11.29 13.22 11.26
CA GLU A 42 -12.41 12.82 12.12
C GLU A 42 -12.59 11.30 12.18
N TYR A 43 -12.11 10.56 11.17
CA TYR A 43 -12.12 9.10 11.15
C TYR A 43 -10.79 8.51 11.64
N ALA A 44 -9.76 9.34 11.77
CA ALA A 44 -8.43 8.92 12.20
C ALA A 44 -8.39 8.76 13.73
N GLY A 45 -8.31 7.50 14.18
CA GLY A 45 -8.36 7.13 15.60
C GLY A 45 -9.72 6.59 16.06
N CYS A 46 -10.76 6.64 15.22
CA CYS A 46 -12.05 5.97 15.43
C CYS A 46 -11.94 4.47 15.13
N ILE A 47 -11.04 3.79 15.85
CA ILE A 47 -10.88 2.34 15.78
C ILE A 47 -11.63 1.79 17.00
N ASP A 48 -12.93 1.52 16.82
CA ASP A 48 -13.63 0.63 17.75
C ASP A 48 -13.04 -0.79 17.59
N GLU A 49 -13.08 -1.59 18.66
CA GLU A 49 -12.51 -2.93 18.68
C GLU A 49 -13.02 -3.78 17.49
N GLY A 50 -12.14 -4.00 16.50
CA GLY A 50 -12.39 -4.85 15.33
C GLY A 50 -12.70 -4.13 14.01
N GLN A 51 -12.80 -2.81 13.97
CA GLN A 51 -12.98 -2.05 12.73
C GLN A 51 -11.65 -1.51 12.18
N TYR A 52 -11.57 -1.34 10.86
CA TYR A 52 -10.49 -0.60 10.23
C TYR A 52 -11.01 0.43 9.23
N VAL A 53 -10.26 1.52 9.11
CA VAL A 53 -10.55 2.62 8.19
C VAL A 53 -9.46 2.66 7.13
N ILE A 54 -9.88 2.64 5.87
CA ILE A 54 -9.00 2.84 4.71
C ILE A 54 -9.26 4.23 4.16
N PHE A 55 -8.20 5.03 4.06
CA PHE A 55 -8.24 6.38 3.49
C PHE A 55 -7.76 6.33 2.05
N VAL A 56 -8.58 6.81 1.12
CA VAL A 56 -8.18 7.01 -0.28
C VAL A 56 -7.72 8.46 -0.43
N TYR A 57 -6.43 8.65 -0.71
CA TYR A 57 -5.82 9.98 -0.81
C TYR A 57 -4.81 10.02 -1.96
N ASP A 58 -4.71 11.16 -2.65
CA ASP A 58 -3.89 11.29 -3.87
C ASP A 58 -2.49 11.88 -3.59
N ASP A 59 -2.40 12.85 -2.67
CA ASP A 59 -1.20 13.66 -2.44
C ASP A 59 -0.42 13.19 -1.19
N PHE A 60 0.62 12.36 -1.36
CA PHE A 60 1.43 11.79 -0.26
C PHE A 60 2.52 12.74 0.27
N THR A 61 2.44 14.02 -0.06
CA THR A 61 3.47 15.03 0.26
C THR A 61 3.00 16.10 1.23
N ASP A 62 1.71 16.15 1.53
CA ASP A 62 1.09 17.26 2.22
C ASP A 62 0.98 17.02 3.74
N ASP A 63 0.83 18.08 4.53
CA ASP A 63 0.69 17.98 5.98
C ASP A 63 -0.51 17.12 6.42
N VAL A 64 -1.57 17.07 5.60
CA VAL A 64 -2.73 16.20 5.84
C VAL A 64 -2.32 14.72 5.80
N PHE A 65 -1.47 14.34 4.84
CA PHE A 65 -0.94 12.98 4.74
C PHE A 65 -0.13 12.60 5.99
N GLU A 66 0.79 13.47 6.41
CA GLU A 66 1.61 13.25 7.61
C GLU A 66 0.73 13.05 8.86
N ARG A 67 -0.31 13.89 9.01
CA ARG A 67 -1.26 13.79 10.13
C ARG A 67 -2.06 12.48 10.10
N LEU A 68 -2.52 12.04 8.93
CA LEU A 68 -3.25 10.77 8.79
C LEU A 68 -2.33 9.54 9.02
N SER A 69 -1.12 9.60 8.47
CA SER A 69 -0.11 8.55 8.57
C SER A 69 0.33 8.34 10.03
N SER A 70 0.53 9.43 10.77
CA SER A 70 0.89 9.39 12.19
C SER A 70 -0.16 8.71 13.08
N LYS A 71 -1.44 8.76 12.69
CA LYS A 71 -2.58 8.18 13.42
C LYS A 71 -2.88 6.72 13.04
N GLN A 72 -1.93 6.04 12.38
CA GLN A 72 -2.03 4.61 12.00
C GLN A 72 -3.18 4.30 11.03
N GLY A 73 -3.62 5.28 10.24
CA GLY A 73 -4.58 5.06 9.17
C GLY A 73 -3.98 4.25 8.02
N CYS A 74 -4.74 3.33 7.43
CA CYS A 74 -4.35 2.68 6.18
C CYS A 74 -4.62 3.65 5.02
N ILE A 75 -3.59 4.32 4.51
CA ILE A 75 -3.71 5.26 3.40
C ILE A 75 -3.38 4.54 2.08
N ILE A 76 -4.25 4.67 1.08
CA ILE A 76 -4.05 4.12 -0.26
C ILE A 76 -4.29 5.18 -1.31
N SER A 77 -3.63 5.07 -2.47
CA SER A 77 -3.95 5.92 -3.61
C SER A 77 -5.20 5.46 -4.37
N PRO A 78 -5.80 6.34 -5.18
CA PRO A 78 -6.85 5.96 -6.14
C PRO A 78 -6.46 4.79 -7.05
N GLN A 79 -5.19 4.71 -7.46
CA GLN A 79 -4.67 3.67 -8.36
C GLN A 79 -4.80 2.27 -7.73
N ILE A 80 -4.60 2.17 -6.41
CA ILE A 80 -4.76 0.91 -5.69
C ILE A 80 -6.22 0.46 -5.72
N VAL A 81 -7.17 1.38 -5.53
CA VAL A 81 -8.60 1.07 -5.60
C VAL A 81 -8.95 0.49 -6.97
N HIS A 82 -8.46 1.10 -8.06
CA HIS A 82 -8.63 0.56 -9.41
C HIS A 82 -8.12 -0.88 -9.51
N SER A 83 -6.87 -1.12 -9.13
CA SER A 83 -6.28 -2.47 -9.21
C SER A 83 -7.00 -3.51 -8.34
N ALA A 84 -7.52 -3.10 -7.18
CA ALA A 84 -8.24 -3.98 -6.27
C ALA A 84 -9.61 -4.39 -6.83
N THR A 85 -10.30 -3.48 -7.52
CA THR A 85 -11.60 -3.75 -8.15
C THR A 85 -11.55 -4.57 -9.43
N GLU A 86 -10.37 -4.67 -10.05
CA GLU A 86 -10.14 -5.56 -11.20
C GLU A 86 -9.97 -7.03 -10.77
N MET A 87 -9.66 -7.28 -9.50
CA MET A 87 -9.57 -8.63 -8.94
C MET A 87 -10.98 -9.20 -8.70
N THR A 88 -11.14 -10.52 -8.87
CA THR A 88 -12.39 -11.24 -8.57
C THR A 88 -12.13 -12.31 -7.51
N PRO A 89 -12.65 -12.19 -6.27
CA PRO A 89 -13.42 -11.05 -5.75
C PRO A 89 -12.57 -9.78 -5.56
N PRO A 90 -13.17 -8.58 -5.51
CA PRO A 90 -12.46 -7.36 -5.14
C PRO A 90 -11.91 -7.47 -3.72
N ILE A 91 -10.61 -7.19 -3.55
CA ILE A 91 -9.94 -7.34 -2.24
C ILE A 91 -9.19 -6.06 -1.91
N LEU A 92 -9.57 -5.43 -0.80
CA LEU A 92 -8.79 -4.40 -0.12
C LEU A 92 -8.50 -4.89 1.29
N VAL A 93 -7.21 -4.99 1.63
CA VAL A 93 -6.74 -5.43 2.94
C VAL A 93 -6.11 -4.22 3.64
N PRO A 94 -6.48 -3.93 4.89
CA PRO A 94 -5.87 -2.85 5.64
C PRO A 94 -4.39 -3.12 5.85
N ARG A 95 -3.58 -2.07 5.72
CA ARG A 95 -2.13 -2.11 5.96
C ARG A 95 -1.74 -1.03 6.94
N ARG A 96 -0.69 -1.30 7.70
CA ARG A 96 -0.11 -0.30 8.64
C ARG A 96 0.68 0.80 7.93
N ARG A 97 1.02 0.61 6.66
CA ARG A 97 1.86 1.52 5.89
C ARG A 97 1.05 2.06 4.71
N PRO A 98 1.21 3.35 4.37
CA PRO A 98 0.63 3.91 3.17
C PRO A 98 1.04 3.15 1.90
N LEU A 99 0.16 3.09 0.92
CA LEU A 99 0.37 2.39 -0.35
C LEU A 99 -0.06 3.27 -1.53
N TYR A 100 0.92 3.77 -2.27
CA TYR A 100 0.72 4.62 -3.44
C TYR A 100 0.53 3.82 -4.73
N ASN A 101 1.34 2.79 -4.99
CA ASN A 101 1.17 1.93 -6.17
C ASN A 101 1.83 0.55 -5.93
N HIS A 102 1.78 -0.33 -6.94
CA HIS A 102 2.41 -1.64 -6.92
C HIS A 102 3.68 -1.71 -7.79
N ALA A 103 4.32 -0.57 -8.10
CA ALA A 103 5.44 -0.53 -9.05
C ALA A 103 6.66 -1.34 -8.58
N LEU A 104 6.87 -1.44 -7.26
CA LEU A 104 7.94 -2.21 -6.65
C LEU A 104 7.42 -3.48 -5.95
N LYS A 105 6.21 -3.92 -6.29
CA LYS A 105 5.66 -5.16 -5.75
C LYS A 105 6.58 -6.34 -6.07
N ASP A 106 6.84 -7.17 -5.06
CA ASP A 106 7.75 -8.31 -5.12
C ASP A 106 9.23 -7.95 -5.38
N GLN A 107 9.60 -6.66 -5.36
CA GLN A 107 10.97 -6.21 -5.43
C GLN A 107 11.61 -6.12 -4.05
N VAL A 108 12.86 -6.58 -3.94
CA VAL A 108 13.68 -6.42 -2.74
C VAL A 108 14.80 -5.43 -3.05
N ILE A 109 14.83 -4.31 -2.33
CA ILE A 109 15.80 -3.24 -2.53
C ILE A 109 16.82 -3.24 -1.41
N CYS A 110 18.10 -3.13 -1.78
CA CYS A 110 19.20 -2.91 -0.85
C CYS A 110 19.85 -1.56 -1.18
N PHE A 111 19.86 -0.65 -0.21
CA PHE A 111 20.58 0.63 -0.32
C PHE A 111 22.03 0.46 0.11
N THR A 112 22.98 0.92 -0.72
CA THR A 112 24.41 0.87 -0.42
C THR A 112 25.08 2.19 -0.79
N GLY A 113 26.16 2.56 -0.11
CA GLY A 113 26.93 3.76 -0.45
C GLY A 113 26.37 5.09 0.05
N PHE A 114 25.31 5.08 0.86
CA PHE A 114 24.75 6.30 1.44
C PHE A 114 25.49 6.70 2.73
N THR A 115 25.94 7.96 2.79
CA THR A 115 26.52 8.55 4.02
C THR A 115 25.44 9.15 4.92
N ASP A 116 24.39 9.73 4.32
CA ASP A 116 23.29 10.36 5.03
C ASP A 116 22.16 9.37 5.31
N ARG A 117 21.87 9.15 6.60
CA ARG A 117 20.80 8.26 7.06
C ARG A 117 19.41 8.83 6.77
N SER A 118 19.25 10.15 6.76
CA SER A 118 17.97 10.81 6.51
C SER A 118 17.46 10.50 5.10
N GLN A 119 18.35 10.62 4.11
CA GLN A 119 18.06 10.27 2.72
C GLN A 119 17.65 8.80 2.56
N VAL A 120 18.35 7.88 3.24
CA VAL A 120 17.99 6.44 3.20
C VAL A 120 16.61 6.22 3.80
N SER A 121 16.27 6.90 4.90
CA SER A 121 14.94 6.80 5.52
C SER A 121 13.83 7.32 4.60
N GLN A 122 14.04 8.43 3.90
CA GLN A 122 13.07 8.98 2.93
C GLN A 122 12.89 8.04 1.73
N LEU A 123 13.98 7.57 1.13
CA LEU A 123 13.92 6.58 0.04
C LEU A 123 13.26 5.28 0.48
N ALA A 124 13.53 4.84 1.71
CA ALA A 124 12.89 3.66 2.28
C ALA A 124 11.37 3.82 2.41
N ALA A 125 10.90 5.00 2.84
CA ALA A 125 9.47 5.30 2.89
C ALA A 125 8.83 5.21 1.49
N LEU A 126 9.45 5.82 0.47
CA LEU A 126 8.97 5.78 -0.91
C LEU A 126 8.91 4.35 -1.47
N VAL A 127 9.95 3.53 -1.21
CA VAL A 127 9.95 2.13 -1.62
C VAL A 127 8.79 1.37 -0.99
N HIS A 128 8.50 1.62 0.29
CA HIS A 128 7.36 0.99 0.96
C HIS A 128 6.02 1.47 0.41
N TYR A 129 5.89 2.75 0.06
CA TYR A 129 4.68 3.28 -0.58
C TYR A 129 4.44 2.64 -1.96
N MET A 130 5.48 2.17 -2.64
CA MET A 130 5.37 1.46 -3.93
C MET A 130 5.27 -0.08 -3.80
N ASP A 131 4.94 -0.60 -2.61
CA ASP A 131 4.82 -2.03 -2.29
C ASP A 131 6.15 -2.83 -2.30
N GLY A 132 7.28 -2.13 -2.16
CA GLY A 132 8.62 -2.72 -2.12
C GLY A 132 9.07 -3.20 -0.74
N THR A 133 9.95 -4.20 -0.74
CA THR A 133 10.63 -4.69 0.46
C THR A 133 12.05 -4.17 0.51
N ILE A 134 12.54 -3.80 1.69
CA ILE A 134 13.92 -3.34 1.88
C ILE A 134 14.68 -4.35 2.72
N ARG A 135 15.92 -4.64 2.35
CA ARG A 135 16.85 -5.42 3.16
C ARG A 135 18.11 -4.62 3.46
N LYS A 136 18.61 -4.81 4.68
CA LYS A 136 19.88 -4.21 5.13
C LYS A 136 21.08 -4.81 4.39
N GLU A 137 21.02 -6.11 4.15
CA GLU A 137 22.10 -6.87 3.53
C GLU A 137 21.61 -7.55 2.26
N TYR A 138 22.49 -7.58 1.26
CA TYR A 138 22.25 -8.35 0.05
C TYR A 138 22.40 -9.84 0.38
N THR A 139 21.28 -10.56 0.34
CA THR A 139 21.29 -12.03 0.39
C THR A 139 20.95 -12.54 -0.99
N ILE A 140 21.84 -13.33 -1.58
CA ILE A 140 21.47 -14.17 -2.73
C ILE A 140 20.40 -15.14 -2.21
N PRO A 141 19.21 -15.25 -2.83
CA PRO A 141 18.19 -16.17 -2.36
C PRO A 141 18.76 -17.59 -2.28
N THR A 142 18.82 -18.14 -1.07
CA THR A 142 19.35 -19.49 -0.78
C THR A 142 18.49 -20.62 -1.38
N SER A 143 17.43 -20.31 -2.13
CA SER A 143 16.70 -21.29 -2.95
C SER A 143 17.49 -21.78 -4.18
N LEU A 144 18.75 -21.37 -4.34
CA LEU A 144 19.74 -21.99 -5.21
C LEU A 144 20.56 -23.06 -4.45
N THR A 145 19.91 -23.92 -3.67
CA THR A 145 20.49 -25.24 -3.41
C THR A 145 20.30 -26.08 -4.67
N TRP A 146 21.41 -26.34 -5.35
CA TRP A 146 21.54 -27.24 -6.49
C TRP A 146 20.72 -28.53 -6.27
N TRP A 147 19.63 -28.72 -7.03
CA TRP A 147 18.97 -30.02 -7.19
C TRP A 147 18.97 -30.39 -8.68
N PRO A 148 19.18 -31.67 -9.06
CA PRO A 148 19.44 -32.05 -10.43
C PRO A 148 18.24 -31.78 -11.33
N ILE A 149 18.56 -31.51 -12.59
CA ILE A 149 17.64 -31.34 -13.71
C ILE A 149 16.71 -32.56 -13.78
N THR A 150 15.45 -32.38 -13.40
CA THR A 150 14.27 -33.00 -14.01
C THR A 150 12.99 -32.49 -13.35
N ALA A 151 11.97 -32.31 -14.18
CA ALA A 151 10.56 -32.09 -13.85
C ALA A 151 10.09 -30.65 -13.54
N ARG A 152 9.36 -30.14 -14.55
CA ARG A 152 7.99 -29.62 -14.44
C ARG A 152 7.87 -28.16 -13.98
N GLU A 153 7.74 -27.35 -15.00
CA GLU A 153 7.07 -26.04 -15.07
C GLU A 153 6.13 -25.78 -13.89
N ARG A 154 6.63 -25.03 -12.90
CA ARG A 154 5.82 -24.31 -11.92
C ARG A 154 6.29 -22.87 -11.89
N SER A 155 5.42 -22.00 -12.38
CA SER A 155 5.47 -20.54 -12.24
C SER A 155 5.81 -20.17 -10.80
N THR A 156 7.09 -19.92 -10.55
CA THR A 156 7.59 -19.42 -9.28
C THR A 156 8.04 -18.00 -9.56
N ARG A 157 7.21 -17.04 -9.16
CA ARG A 157 7.53 -15.60 -9.21
C ARG A 157 8.86 -15.38 -8.49
N ARG A 158 9.94 -15.22 -9.24
CA ARG A 158 11.26 -14.89 -8.69
C ARG A 158 11.22 -13.43 -8.23
N ARG A 159 11.36 -13.19 -6.92
CA ARG A 159 11.60 -11.84 -6.39
C ARG A 159 12.93 -11.35 -6.93
N SER A 160 12.94 -10.21 -7.61
CA SER A 160 14.15 -9.57 -8.10
C SER A 160 14.79 -8.77 -6.96
N VAL A 161 16.13 -8.75 -6.93
CA VAL A 161 16.88 -7.92 -5.98
C VAL A 161 17.50 -6.77 -6.76
N LEU A 162 17.11 -5.54 -6.43
CA LEU A 162 17.68 -4.33 -7.00
C LEU A 162 18.66 -3.72 -5.99
N VAL A 163 19.93 -3.59 -6.39
CA VAL A 163 20.95 -2.90 -5.61
C VAL A 163 21.05 -1.47 -6.13
N VAL A 164 20.69 -0.50 -5.30
CA VAL A 164 20.81 0.92 -5.63
C VAL A 164 22.09 1.44 -4.98
N ARG A 165 22.97 2.00 -5.81
CA ARG A 165 24.23 2.64 -5.42
C ARG A 165 24.26 4.02 -6.06
N LEU A 166 24.51 5.05 -5.25
CA LEU A 166 24.83 6.40 -5.71
C LEU A 166 26.35 6.56 -5.82
#